data_AF-A0A933Y0C9-F1
#
_entry.id   AF-A0A933Y0C9-F1
#
_cell.length_a   1.000
_cell.length_b   1.000
_cell.length_c   1.000
_cell.angle_alpha   90.00
_cell.angle_beta   90.00
_cell.angle_gamma   90.00
#
_symmetry.space_group_name_H-M   'P 1'
#
loop_
_entity.id
_entity.type
_entity.pdbx_description
1 polymer ?
#
loop_
_entity_poly.entity_id
_entity_poly.type
_entity_poly.pdbx_seq_one_letter_code
_entity_poly.pdbx_strand_id
1 'polypeptide(L)'
;MEERFQEYFAALDRAGNKDRCYLCCRSPAEVKRFFGFAEDGTPLDADRYGIEDVVLETLDVMSYRGTRPVCAVCQLNVDALTMLDEKSTLLAVLEEMETDRERLWPTDDADADAPR
;
A
#
# COMPACT_ATOMS: atom_id res chain seq x y z
N MET A 1 14.01 -19.24 10.28
CA MET A 1 13.10 -18.33 11.03
C MET A 1 13.88 -17.10 11.51
N GLU A 2 15.04 -17.26 12.16
CA GLU A 2 15.90 -16.14 12.63
C GLU A 2 16.36 -15.16 11.54
N GLU A 3 16.76 -15.63 10.36
CA GLU A 3 17.21 -14.74 9.27
C GLU A 3 16.11 -13.75 8.82
N ARG A 4 14.86 -14.21 8.66
CA ARG A 4 13.72 -13.35 8.28
C ARG A 4 13.39 -12.31 9.36
N PHE A 5 13.56 -12.66 10.64
CA PHE A 5 13.39 -11.72 11.74
C PHE A 5 14.49 -10.66 11.73
N GLN A 6 15.74 -11.05 11.50
CA GLN A 6 16.86 -10.10 11.38
C GLN A 6 16.69 -9.15 10.19
N GLU A 7 16.22 -9.65 9.04
CA GLU A 7 15.89 -8.82 7.88
C GLU A 7 14.81 -7.79 8.19
N TYR A 8 13.75 -8.21 8.90
CA TYR A 8 12.66 -7.33 9.31
C TYR A 8 13.16 -6.21 10.23
N PHE A 9 13.89 -6.53 11.31
CA PHE A 9 14.41 -5.51 12.23
C PHE A 9 15.42 -4.58 11.55
N ALA A 10 16.31 -5.12 10.71
CA ALA A 10 17.23 -4.29 9.93
C ALA A 10 16.48 -3.33 8.99
N ALA A 11 15.34 -3.74 8.43
CA ALA A 11 14.50 -2.89 7.62
C ALA A 11 13.80 -1.81 8.43
N LEU A 12 13.32 -2.13 9.62
CA LEU A 12 12.73 -1.17 10.54
C LEU A 12 13.77 -0.15 11.02
N ASP A 13 14.99 -0.57 11.31
CA ASP A 13 16.09 0.33 11.65
C ASP A 13 16.35 1.33 10.52
N ARG A 14 16.44 0.85 9.26
CA ARG A 14 16.51 1.73 8.07
C ARG A 14 15.28 2.62 7.91
N ALA A 15 14.12 2.16 8.37
CA ALA A 15 12.85 2.88 8.29
C ALA A 15 12.70 3.97 9.37
N GLY A 16 13.58 3.99 10.38
CA GLY A 16 13.43 4.81 11.58
C GLY A 16 12.36 4.27 12.54
N ASN A 17 12.27 2.94 12.68
CA ASN A 17 11.26 2.21 13.44
C ASN A 17 9.81 2.49 13.02
N LYS A 18 9.61 2.83 11.75
CA LYS A 18 8.28 3.03 11.15
C LYS A 18 7.87 1.80 10.36
N ASP A 19 6.99 0.99 10.94
CA ASP A 19 6.36 -0.14 10.25
C ASP A 19 5.17 0.33 9.40
N ARG A 20 5.48 1.07 8.33
CA ARG A 20 4.51 1.64 7.38
C ARG A 20 5.05 1.57 5.98
N CYS A 21 4.16 1.39 5.00
CA CYS A 21 4.52 1.51 3.60
C CYS A 21 5.09 2.91 3.35
N TYR A 22 6.24 2.97 2.70
CA TYR A 22 6.92 4.21 2.37
C TYR A 22 6.13 5.08 1.38
N LEU A 23 5.37 4.45 0.48
CA LEU A 23 4.65 5.14 -0.60
C LEU A 23 3.27 5.64 -0.17
N CYS A 24 2.48 4.81 0.52
CA CYS A 24 1.12 5.18 0.91
C CYS A 24 0.93 5.41 2.42
N CYS A 25 1.98 5.29 3.22
CA CYS A 25 1.97 5.48 4.68
C CYS A 25 1.05 4.56 5.49
N ARG A 26 0.37 3.60 4.85
CA ARG A 26 -0.48 2.61 5.52
C ARG A 26 0.36 1.63 6.35
N SER A 27 -0.18 1.24 7.50
CA SER A 27 0.33 0.14 8.33
C SER A 27 0.01 -1.22 7.70
N PRO A 28 0.68 -2.30 8.12
CA PRO A 28 0.34 -3.66 7.68
C PRO A 28 -1.14 -4.00 7.92
N ALA A 29 -1.72 -3.59 9.05
CA ALA A 29 -3.13 -3.82 9.38
C ALA A 29 -4.09 -3.08 8.42
N GLU A 30 -3.78 -1.83 8.05
CA GLU A 30 -4.56 -1.06 7.07
C GLU A 30 -4.51 -1.70 5.68
N VAL A 31 -3.38 -2.30 5.31
CA VAL A 31 -3.22 -3.03 4.04
C VAL A 31 -3.98 -4.35 4.06
N LYS A 32 -3.92 -5.14 5.15
CA LYS A 32 -4.75 -6.35 5.29
C LYS A 32 -6.24 -6.03 5.14
N ARG A 33 -6.69 -4.95 5.79
CA ARG A 33 -8.07 -4.48 5.68
C ARG A 33 -8.45 -4.10 4.26
N PHE A 34 -7.53 -3.48 3.50
CA PHE A 34 -7.76 -3.18 2.08
C PHE A 34 -8.03 -4.45 1.26
N PHE A 35 -7.35 -5.56 1.57
CA PHE A 35 -7.60 -6.85 0.93
C PHE A 35 -8.81 -7.62 1.48
N GLY A 36 -9.56 -7.05 2.44
CA GLY A 36 -10.72 -7.71 3.05
C GLY A 36 -10.37 -8.68 4.18
N PHE A 37 -9.23 -8.47 4.86
CA PHE A 37 -8.80 -9.28 6.01
C PHE A 37 -8.77 -8.45 7.30
N ALA A 38 -9.02 -9.11 8.42
CA ALA A 38 -8.77 -8.57 9.75
C ALA A 38 -7.26 -8.42 10.02
N GLU A 39 -6.91 -7.72 11.10
CA GLU A 39 -5.50 -7.48 11.48
C GLU A 39 -4.73 -8.79 11.72
N ASP A 40 -5.39 -9.78 12.31
CA ASP A 40 -4.85 -11.13 12.55
C ASP A 40 -4.64 -11.94 11.27
N GLY A 41 -5.13 -11.46 10.12
CA GLY A 41 -5.03 -12.14 8.82
C GLY A 41 -6.23 -13.02 8.48
N THR A 42 -7.30 -13.00 9.27
CA THR A 42 -8.54 -13.74 8.99
C THR A 42 -9.37 -13.01 7.93
N PRO A 43 -9.92 -13.69 6.91
CA PRO A 43 -10.81 -13.06 5.94
C PRO A 43 -12.09 -12.49 6.60
N LEU A 44 -12.52 -11.28 6.23
CA LEU A 44 -13.72 -10.63 6.77
C LEU A 44 -15.02 -11.15 6.13
N ASP A 45 -14.98 -11.52 4.85
CA ASP A 45 -16.12 -11.98 4.05
C ASP A 45 -15.77 -13.28 3.29
N ALA A 46 -15.22 -14.27 4.01
CA ALA A 46 -14.62 -15.47 3.40
C ALA A 46 -15.58 -16.22 2.47
N ASP A 47 -16.80 -16.48 2.96
CA ASP A 47 -17.87 -17.21 2.26
C ASP A 47 -18.33 -16.53 0.97
N ARG A 48 -18.17 -15.19 0.86
CA ARG A 48 -18.58 -14.42 -0.30
C ARG A 48 -17.58 -14.52 -1.45
N TYR A 49 -16.30 -14.69 -1.13
CA TYR A 49 -15.21 -14.67 -2.11
C TYR A 49 -14.52 -16.03 -2.30
N GLY A 50 -14.96 -17.08 -1.58
CA GLY A 50 -14.40 -18.43 -1.68
C GLY A 50 -12.93 -18.49 -1.22
N ILE A 51 -12.60 -17.74 -0.16
CA ILE A 51 -11.25 -17.60 0.39
C ILE A 51 -11.15 -18.13 1.83
N GLU A 52 -12.00 -19.09 2.18
CA GLU A 52 -12.15 -19.63 3.54
C GLU A 52 -10.84 -20.18 4.13
N ASP A 53 -9.94 -20.67 3.26
CA ASP A 53 -8.66 -21.27 3.65
C ASP A 53 -7.45 -20.33 3.49
N VAL A 54 -7.64 -19.05 3.15
CA VAL A 54 -6.54 -18.09 2.96
C VAL A 54 -6.31 -17.29 4.24
N VAL A 55 -5.13 -17.40 4.84
CA VAL A 55 -4.70 -16.57 5.98
C VAL A 55 -3.50 -15.72 5.55
N LEU A 56 -3.60 -14.40 5.72
CA LEU A 56 -2.48 -13.49 5.39
C LEU A 56 -1.62 -13.20 6.63
N GLU A 57 -0.37 -13.63 6.59
CA GLU A 57 0.65 -13.23 7.55
C GLU A 57 1.15 -11.80 7.28
N THR A 58 1.80 -11.17 8.26
CA THR A 58 2.31 -9.79 8.13
C THR A 58 3.33 -9.64 7.00
N LEU A 59 4.13 -10.67 6.75
CA LEU A 59 5.11 -10.69 5.65
C LEU A 59 4.48 -10.91 4.27
N ASP A 60 3.19 -11.23 4.21
CA ASP A 60 2.49 -11.47 2.94
C ASP A 60 1.96 -10.18 2.33
N VAL A 61 1.81 -9.12 3.14
CA VAL A 61 1.27 -7.83 2.70
C VAL A 61 2.32 -6.71 2.60
N MET A 62 3.52 -6.94 3.14
CA MET A 62 4.59 -5.95 3.24
C MET A 62 5.94 -6.55 2.87
N SER A 63 6.68 -5.85 2.00
CA SER A 63 8.07 -6.15 1.69
C SER A 63 9.01 -5.30 2.54
N TYR A 64 9.94 -5.95 3.22
CA TYR A 64 10.98 -5.33 4.06
C TYR A 64 12.40 -5.47 3.47
N ARG A 65 12.52 -6.06 2.28
CA ARG A 65 13.83 -6.38 1.69
C ARG A 65 14.55 -5.18 1.08
N GLY A 66 13.81 -4.15 0.66
CA GLY A 66 14.36 -2.97 0.01
C GLY A 66 14.91 -1.91 0.97
N THR A 67 15.22 -0.74 0.41
CA THR A 67 15.68 0.44 1.17
C THR A 67 14.65 0.90 2.20
N ARG A 68 13.36 0.80 1.86
CA ARG A 68 12.23 1.17 2.71
C ARG A 68 11.12 0.10 2.59
N PRO A 69 10.26 -0.06 3.61
CA PRO A 69 9.13 -0.98 3.52
C PRO A 69 8.12 -0.54 2.45
N VAL A 70 7.60 -1.48 1.65
CA VAL A 70 6.59 -1.21 0.62
C VAL A 70 5.48 -2.27 0.72
N CYS A 71 4.21 -1.85 0.68
CA CYS A 71 3.09 -2.79 0.73
C CYS A 71 2.82 -3.41 -0.64
N ALA A 72 2.19 -4.59 -0.64
CA ALA A 72 1.82 -5.32 -1.84
C ALA A 72 0.99 -4.47 -2.82
N VAL A 73 0.07 -3.63 -2.32
CA VAL A 73 -0.75 -2.73 -3.17
C VAL A 73 0.13 -1.75 -3.94
N CYS A 74 1.04 -1.05 -3.25
CA CYS A 74 1.92 -0.09 -3.92
C CYS A 74 2.91 -0.78 -4.86
N GLN A 75 3.40 -1.98 -4.52
CA GLN A 75 4.25 -2.77 -5.40
C GLN A 75 3.52 -3.13 -6.70
N LEU A 76 2.31 -3.68 -6.60
CA LEU A 76 1.48 -4.04 -7.75
C LEU A 76 1.18 -2.84 -8.65
N ASN A 77 0.90 -1.67 -8.07
CA ASN A 77 0.67 -0.45 -8.85
C ASN A 77 1.93 0.00 -9.60
N VAL A 78 3.10 -0.03 -8.95
CA VAL A 78 4.37 0.31 -9.61
C VAL A 78 4.70 -0.69 -10.72
N ASP A 79 4.48 -1.97 -10.49
CA ASP A 79 4.68 -3.02 -11.49
C ASP A 79 3.76 -2.79 -12.70
N ALA A 80 2.48 -2.51 -12.47
CA ALA A 80 1.51 -2.22 -13.53
C ALA A 80 1.89 -0.99 -14.35
N LEU A 81 2.21 0.13 -13.71
CA LEU A 81 2.65 1.36 -14.39
C LEU A 81 3.93 1.13 -15.21
N THR A 82 4.85 0.33 -14.67
CA THR A 82 6.10 -0.03 -15.38
C THR A 82 5.80 -0.91 -16.60
N MET A 83 4.90 -1.88 -16.47
CA MET A 83 4.47 -2.74 -17.58
C MET A 83 3.73 -1.97 -18.69
N LEU A 84 3.03 -0.88 -18.32
CA LEU A 84 2.34 0.01 -19.25
C LEU A 84 3.24 1.11 -19.83
N ASP A 85 4.53 1.15 -19.46
CA ASP A 85 5.49 2.20 -19.85
C ASP A 85 5.06 3.63 -19.44
N GLU A 86 4.30 3.77 -18.35
CA GLU A 86 3.77 5.05 -17.86
C GLU A 86 4.68 5.74 -16.84
N LYS A 87 5.97 5.36 -16.81
CA LYS A 87 6.90 5.88 -15.80
C LYS A 87 7.08 7.40 -15.87
N SER A 88 7.08 7.97 -17.08
CA SER A 88 7.18 9.42 -17.28
C SER A 88 5.95 10.14 -16.72
N THR A 89 4.75 9.62 -16.98
CA THR A 89 3.49 10.12 -16.43
C THR A 89 3.49 10.05 -14.91
N LEU A 90 3.93 8.95 -14.31
CA LEU A 90 4.05 8.82 -12.85
C LEU A 90 4.95 9.91 -12.27
N LEU A 91 6.11 10.19 -12.87
CA LEU A 91 7.01 11.24 -12.39
C LEU A 91 6.39 12.63 -12.50
N ALA A 92 5.67 12.92 -13.60
CA ALA A 92 4.95 14.18 -13.77
C ALA A 92 3.85 14.34 -12.71
N VAL A 93 3.07 13.30 -12.43
CA VAL A 93 2.03 13.33 -11.38
C VAL A 93 2.65 13.56 -10.00
N LEU A 94 3.79 12.93 -9.70
CA LEU A 94 4.49 13.17 -8.43
C LEU A 94 4.95 14.62 -8.28
N GLU A 95 5.42 15.23 -9.37
CA GLU A 95 5.79 16.66 -9.40
C GLU A 95 4.56 17.56 -9.21
N GLU A 96 3.43 17.27 -9.86
CA GLU A 96 2.17 17.99 -9.63
C GLU A 96 1.71 17.87 -8.16
N MET A 97 1.82 16.68 -7.57
CA MET A 97 1.48 16.46 -6.15
C MET A 97 2.36 17.27 -5.20
N GLU A 98 3.63 17.46 -5.54
CA GLU A 98 4.57 18.25 -4.74
C GLU A 98 4.33 19.76 -4.90
N THR A 99 4.07 20.22 -6.12
CA THR A 99 4.08 21.65 -6.48
C THR A 99 2.70 22.29 -6.53
N ASP A 100 1.64 21.51 -6.77
CA ASP A 100 0.29 22.01 -7.07
C ASP A 100 -0.80 21.22 -6.32
N ARG A 101 -0.50 20.85 -5.07
CA ARG A 101 -1.38 20.02 -4.23
C ARG A 101 -2.80 20.57 -4.10
N GLU A 102 -2.95 21.89 -4.01
CA GLU A 102 -4.26 22.54 -3.80
C GLU A 102 -5.19 22.38 -5.00
N ARG A 103 -4.66 22.45 -6.23
CA ARG A 103 -5.46 22.22 -7.45
C ARG A 103 -5.93 20.77 -7.58
N LEU A 104 -5.14 19.81 -7.11
CA LEU A 104 -5.43 18.38 -7.29
C LEU A 104 -6.52 17.86 -6.35
N TRP A 105 -6.86 18.59 -5.30
CA TRP A 105 -7.90 18.17 -4.37
C TRP A 105 -9.28 18.60 -4.88
N PRO A 106 -10.33 17.76 -4.76
CA PRO A 106 -11.69 18.17 -5.10
C PRO A 106 -12.07 19.44 -4.34
N THR A 107 -12.64 20.42 -5.05
CA THR A 107 -13.25 21.60 -4.42
C THR A 107 -14.68 21.26 -3.99
N ASP A 108 -15.17 21.95 -2.96
CA ASP A 108 -16.54 21.77 -2.45
C ASP A 108 -17.61 21.95 -3.55
N ASP A 109 -17.29 22.67 -4.63
CA ASP A 109 -18.18 22.89 -5.78
C ASP A 109 -18.28 21.68 -6.72
N ALA A 110 -17.32 20.75 -6.72
CA ALA A 110 -17.32 19.57 -7.60
C ALA A 110 -18.27 18.45 -7.13
N ASP A 111 -18.64 18.44 -5.84
CA ASP A 111 -19.59 17.49 -5.24
C ASP A 111 -21.06 17.93 -5.36
N ALA A 112 -21.33 19.12 -5.90
CA ALA A 112 -22.69 19.62 -6.11
C ALA A 112 -23.40 18.98 -7.33
N ASP A 113 -22.64 18.45 -8.30
CA ASP A 113 -23.15 17.91 -9.57
C ASP A 113 -23.04 16.37 -9.71
N ALA A 114 -22.56 15.66 -8.68
CA ALA A 114 -22.53 14.20 -8.70
C ALA A 114 -23.89 13.61 -8.28
N PRO A 115 -24.59 12.84 -9.16
CA PRO A 115 -25.84 12.19 -8.77
C PRO A 115 -25.56 11.15 -7.67
N ARG A 116 -26.29 11.29 -6.54
CA ARG A 116 -26.29 10.34 -5.41
C ARG A 116 -26.84 8.97 -5.79
#